data_AF-A0A958SAU4-F1
#
_entry.id   AF-A0A958SAU4-F1
#
_cell.length_a   1.000
_cell.length_b   1.000
_cell.length_c   1.000
_cell.angle_alpha   90.00
_cell.angle_beta   90.00
_cell.angle_gamma   90.00
#
_symmetry.space_group_name_H-M   'P 1'
#
loop_
_entity.id
_entity.type
_entity.pdbx_description
1 polymer ?
#
loop_
_entity_poly.entity_id
_entity_poly.type
_entity_poly.pdbx_seq_one_letter_code
_entity_poly.pdbx_strand_id
1 'polypeptide(L)'
;MAKNNEIWKLLSLKNFNSKFDYYISSKGNFKSILNNKERLLSQKTIKSYRAISIKSQNKSKTLFIHRLVAEYFGEKKPTSNNFVIH
;
A
#
# COMPACT_ATOMS: atom_id res chain seq x y z
N MET A 1 -2.74 23.97 -17.01
CA MET A 1 -3.47 22.81 -17.54
C MET A 1 -3.30 21.64 -16.57
N ALA A 2 -4.40 21.18 -16.00
CA ALA A 2 -4.42 20.15 -14.95
C ALA A 2 -3.95 18.79 -15.47
N LYS A 3 -3.28 18.01 -14.60
CA LYS A 3 -3.46 16.56 -14.46
C LYS A 3 -2.51 16.04 -13.38
N ASN A 4 -2.97 16.09 -12.13
CA ASN A 4 -2.78 15.02 -11.15
C ASN A 4 -1.72 13.95 -11.52
N ASN A 5 -0.43 14.20 -11.26
CA ASN A 5 0.62 13.18 -11.39
C ASN A 5 0.50 12.15 -10.25
N GLU A 6 -0.56 11.34 -10.29
CA GLU A 6 -0.71 10.20 -9.41
C GLU A 6 0.23 9.08 -9.88
N ILE A 7 1.34 8.94 -9.16
CA ILE A 7 2.35 7.92 -9.43
C ILE A 7 1.92 6.66 -8.69
N TRP A 8 1.91 5.52 -9.37
CA TRP A 8 1.57 4.23 -8.78
C TRP A 8 2.84 3.40 -8.60
N LYS A 9 3.02 2.83 -7.41
CA LYS A 9 4.14 1.93 -7.09
C LYS A 9 3.61 0.58 -6.62
N LEU A 10 4.27 -0.49 -7.07
CA LEU A 10 3.97 -1.85 -6.66
C LEU A 10 4.37 -2.06 -5.19
N LEU A 11 3.43 -2.51 -4.38
CA LEU A 11 3.62 -2.83 -2.97
C LEU A 11 4.12 -4.28 -2.83
N SER A 12 5.44 -4.47 -2.85
CA SER A 12 6.05 -5.77 -2.56
C SER A 12 6.04 -6.05 -1.06
N LEU A 13 5.05 -6.81 -0.59
CA LEU A 13 4.96 -7.28 0.79
C LEU A 13 5.75 -8.59 0.95
N LYS A 14 7.01 -8.50 1.37
CA LYS A 14 7.77 -9.69 1.80
C LYS A 14 6.98 -10.46 2.87
N ASN A 15 6.90 -11.79 2.75
CA ASN A 15 6.12 -12.69 3.62
C ASN A 15 4.59 -12.59 3.55
N PHE A 16 4.03 -11.92 2.54
CA PHE A 16 2.59 -11.93 2.27
C PHE A 16 2.33 -12.68 0.97
N ASN A 17 2.05 -13.98 1.08
CA ASN A 17 1.67 -14.80 -0.07
C ASN A 17 0.24 -14.45 -0.49
N SER A 18 0.07 -13.34 -1.19
CA SER A 18 -1.19 -12.94 -1.81
C SER A 18 -1.13 -13.29 -3.29
N LYS A 19 -2.22 -13.84 -3.81
CA LYS A 19 -2.38 -14.01 -5.27
C LYS A 19 -2.51 -12.66 -6.02
N PHE A 20 -2.65 -11.56 -5.28
CA PHE A 20 -2.92 -10.23 -5.79
C PHE A 20 -1.67 -9.34 -5.72
N ASP A 21 -1.39 -8.63 -6.81
CA ASP A 21 -0.42 -7.55 -6.84
C ASP A 21 -1.06 -6.26 -6.32
N TYR A 22 -0.53 -5.71 -5.24
CA TYR A 22 -1.06 -4.47 -4.68
C TYR A 22 -0.25 -3.27 -5.17
N TYR A 23 -0.92 -2.17 -5.44
CA TYR A 23 -0.31 -0.92 -5.85
C TYR A 23 -0.81 0.23 -4.98
N ILE A 24 0.09 1.13 -4.65
CA ILE A 24 -0.21 2.36 -3.93
C ILE A 24 0.07 3.58 -4.81
N SER A 25 -0.85 4.54 -4.78
CA SER A 25 -0.70 5.84 -5.42
C SER A 25 -0.03 6.85 -4.49
N SER A 26 0.69 7.83 -5.03
CA SER A 26 1.26 8.96 -4.28
C SER A 26 0.20 9.74 -3.48
N LYS A 27 -1.07 9.68 -3.87
CA LYS A 27 -2.21 10.30 -3.17
C LYS A 27 -2.81 9.43 -2.06
N GLY A 28 -2.29 8.23 -1.85
CA GLY A 28 -2.82 7.26 -0.90
C GLY A 28 -4.01 6.44 -1.39
N ASN A 29 -4.23 6.38 -2.72
CA ASN A 29 -5.14 5.39 -3.30
C ASN A 29 -4.48 4.02 -3.35
N PHE A 30 -5.29 2.96 -3.29
CA PHE A 30 -4.81 1.60 -3.23
C PHE A 30 -5.60 0.71 -4.20
N LYS A 31 -4.90 -0.08 -5.01
CA LYS A 31 -5.52 -1.02 -5.95
C LYS A 31 -4.87 -2.39 -5.85
N SER A 32 -5.65 -3.45 -6.05
CA SER A 32 -5.13 -4.79 -6.29
C SER A 32 -5.31 -5.14 -7.76
N ILE A 33 -4.37 -5.90 -8.30
CA ILE A 33 -4.44 -6.48 -9.62
C ILE A 33 -4.33 -7.99 -9.46
N LEU A 34 -5.27 -8.72 -10.04
CA LEU A 34 -5.23 -10.18 -10.15
C LEU A 34 -5.61 -10.57 -11.56
N ASN A 35 -4.72 -11.26 -12.27
CA ASN A 35 -5.00 -11.78 -13.61
C ASN A 35 -5.56 -10.70 -14.55
N ASN A 36 -4.88 -9.55 -14.64
CA ASN A 36 -5.29 -8.34 -15.38
C ASN A 36 -6.59 -7.66 -14.92
N LYS A 37 -7.25 -8.13 -13.86
CA LYS A 37 -8.37 -7.41 -13.24
C LYS A 37 -7.85 -6.47 -12.16
N GLU A 38 -7.95 -5.18 -12.41
CA GLU A 38 -7.70 -4.16 -11.39
C GLU A 38 -8.93 -3.90 -10.54
N ARG A 39 -8.73 -3.75 -9.24
CA ARG A 39 -9.76 -3.43 -8.27
C ARG A 39 -9.25 -2.37 -7.31
N LEU A 40 -9.90 -1.22 -7.32
CA LEU A 40 -9.68 -0.20 -6.29
C LEU A 40 -10.19 -0.74 -4.94
N LEU A 41 -9.32 -0.67 -3.94
CA LEU A 41 -9.64 -1.10 -2.58
C LEU A 41 -10.14 0.10 -1.77
N SER A 42 -11.30 -0.06 -1.14
CA SER A 42 -11.85 0.96 -0.25
C SER A 42 -10.98 1.12 0.99
N GLN A 43 -10.43 2.31 1.15
CA GLN A 43 -9.73 2.75 2.35
C GLN A 43 -10.74 2.98 3.49
N LYS A 44 -10.35 2.62 4.71
CA LYS A 44 -11.10 2.90 5.94
C LYS A 44 -10.34 3.92 6.78
N THR A 45 -11.07 4.80 7.45
CA THR A 45 -10.48 5.70 8.44
C THR A 45 -10.50 5.02 9.80
N ILE A 46 -9.33 4.75 10.37
CA ILE A 46 -9.15 4.17 11.70
C ILE A 46 -8.49 5.22 12.59
N LYS A 47 -9.17 5.64 13.67
CA LYS A 47 -8.66 6.66 14.62
C LYS A 47 -8.15 7.93 13.92
N SER A 48 -8.92 8.46 12.97
CA SER A 48 -8.56 9.62 12.12
C SER A 48 -7.48 9.38 11.05
N TYR A 49 -6.91 8.17 10.96
CA TYR A 49 -5.91 7.83 9.93
C TYR A 49 -6.50 6.97 8.82
N ARG A 50 -6.14 7.27 7.57
CA ARG A 50 -6.47 6.43 6.41
C ARG A 50 -5.67 5.13 6.47
N ALA A 51 -6.37 4.00 6.46
CA ALA A 51 -5.81 2.66 6.52
C ALA A 51 -6.49 1.72 5.53
N ILE A 52 -5.77 0.70 5.09
CA ILE A 52 -6.30 -0.38 4.26
C ILE A 52 -6.11 -1.70 4.99
N SER A 53 -7.14 -2.54 4.99
CA SER A 53 -7.04 -3.90 5.51
C SER A 53 -6.95 -4.86 4.34
N ILE A 54 -5.77 -5.45 4.16
CA ILE A 54 -5.56 -6.51 3.18
C ILE A 54 -5.72 -7.86 3.87
N LYS A 55 -6.50 -8.74 3.26
CA LYS A 55 -6.69 -10.12 3.74
C LYS A 55 -6.00 -11.04 2.74
N SER A 56 -5.05 -11.83 3.21
CA SER A 56 -4.60 -13.02 2.47
C SER A 56 -5.03 -14.28 3.23
N GLN A 57 -4.96 -15.42 2.55
CA GLN A 57 -5.55 -16.72 2.86
C GLN A 57 -5.69 -17.08 4.35
N ASN A 58 -4.74 -16.67 5.21
CA ASN A 58 -4.86 -16.87 6.65
C ASN A 58 -4.41 -15.70 7.53
N LYS A 59 -4.16 -14.52 6.94
CA LYS A 59 -3.66 -13.34 7.67
C LYS A 59 -4.33 -12.07 7.16
N SER A 60 -4.95 -11.33 8.07
CA SER A 60 -5.35 -9.94 7.84
C SER A 60 -4.23 -9.02 8.31
N LYS A 61 -3.81 -8.10 7.45
CA LYS A 61 -2.86 -7.04 7.81
C LYS A 61 -3.51 -5.70 7.53
N THR A 62 -3.56 -4.87 8.56
CA THR A 62 -3.96 -3.47 8.41
C THR A 62 -2.72 -2.63 8.18
N LEU A 63 -2.71 -1.90 7.08
CA LEU A 63 -1.62 -1.02 6.68
C LEU A 63 -2.10 0.42 6.69
N PHE A 64 -1.31 1.31 7.26
CA PHE A 64 -1.62 2.73 7.25
C PHE A 64 -1.12 3.38 5.96
N ILE A 65 -2.00 4.12 5.31
CA ILE A 65 -1.73 4.72 3.99
C ILE A 65 -0.60 5.75 4.08
N HIS A 66 -0.60 6.59 5.12
CA HIS A 66 0.45 7.61 5.31
C HIS A 66 1.85 6.99 5.42
N ARG A 67 1.97 5.85 6.11
CA ARG A 67 3.24 5.12 6.27
C ARG A 67 3.69 4.52 4.94
N LEU A 68 2.79 3.85 4.22
CA LEU A 68 3.11 3.29 2.91
C LEU A 68 3.51 4.38 1.90
N VAL A 69 2.82 5.53 1.89
CA VAL A 69 3.20 6.63 1.00
C VAL A 69 4.61 7.12 1.32
N ALA A 70 4.95 7.29 2.60
CA ALA A 70 6.29 7.68 3.00
C ALA A 70 7.36 6.63 2.64
N GLU A 71 7.09 5.33 2.84
CA GLU A 71 8.05 4.25 2.53
C GLU A 71 8.33 4.11 1.02
N TYR A 72 7.33 4.36 0.19
CA TYR A 72 7.44 4.16 -1.26
C TYR A 72 7.73 5.44 -2.04
N PHE A 73 7.25 6.60 -1.59
CA PHE A 73 7.40 7.89 -2.27
C PHE A 73 8.27 8.89 -1.51
N GLY A 74 8.52 8.68 -0.22
CA GLY A 74 9.47 9.48 0.53
C GLY A 74 10.89 9.27 0.00
N GLU A 75 11.69 10.33 0.02
CA GLU A 75 13.11 10.27 -0.29
C GLU A 75 13.79 9.37 0.75
N LYS A 76 14.21 8.18 0.33
CA LYS A 76 14.98 7.28 1.18
C LYS A 76 16.30 7.95 1.55
N LYS A 77 16.39 8.55 2.74
CA LYS A 77 17.69 8.59 3.42
C LYS A 77 18.13 7.14 3.62
N PRO A 78 19.37 6.76 3.29
CA PRO A 78 19.87 5.40 3.47
C PRO A 78 20.06 5.12 4.95
N THR A 79 18.96 4.90 5.67
CA THR A 79 18.99 4.33 7.02
C THR A 79 18.40 2.96 6.91
N SER A 80 19.30 1.99 6.88
CA SER A 80 19.06 0.59 7.16
C SER A 80 18.21 0.47 8.42
N ASN A 81 16.89 0.38 8.29
CA ASN A 81 15.98 0.08 9.38
C ASN A 81 14.75 -0.64 8.85
N ASN A 82 14.98 -1.90 8.52
CA ASN A 82 13.96 -2.91 8.28
C ASN A 82 13.27 -3.28 9.61
N PHE A 83 12.45 -2.39 10.17
CA PHE A 83 11.62 -2.73 11.32
C PHE A 83 10.21 -3.13 10.89
N VAL A 84 10.05 -4.44 10.71
CA VAL A 84 8.77 -5.13 10.87
C VAL A 84 8.81 -5.72 12.27
N ILE A 85 8.30 -4.99 13.25
CA ILE A 85 8.09 -5.53 14.60
C ILE A 85 6.98 -6.59 14.47
N HIS A 86 7.32 -7.85 14.72
CA HIS A 86 6.41 -9.00 14.68
C HIS A 86 5.57 -9.06 15.96
#